data_AF-A0A3L6PNS0-F1
#
_entry.id   AF-A0A3L6PNS0-F1
#
_cell.length_a   1.000
_cell.length_b   1.000
_cell.length_c   1.000
_cell.angle_alpha   90.00
_cell.angle_beta   90.00
_cell.angle_gamma   90.00
#
_symmetry.space_group_name_H-M   'P 1'
#
loop_
_entity.id
_entity.type
_entity.pdbx_description
1 polymer ?
#
loop_
_entity_poly.entity_id
_entity_poly.type
_entity_poly.pdbx_seq_one_letter_code
_entity_poly.pdbx_strand_id
1 'polypeptide(L)'
;MPSPSSGGRRKKPAAALPPPAPASSMAERDWATLPGDILFAIFLKLGPREIMEGSDRACSAWRRVSVGEPKLWRCVDMGTVRQWSSTTKPWRAIARVAVGRAAGQCEHFSGPWDDDFLLYLAARYVSIRASSFTHSLP
;
A
#
# COMPACT_ATOMS: atom_id res chain seq x y z
N MET A 1 -61.45 -60.86 -4.43
CA MET A 1 -60.93 -59.55 -3.97
C MET A 1 -59.60 -59.77 -3.25
N PRO A 2 -58.58 -58.97 -3.51
CA PRO A 2 -57.19 -59.28 -3.17
C PRO A 2 -56.78 -58.68 -1.82
N SER A 3 -55.79 -59.30 -1.19
CA SER A 3 -54.70 -58.60 -0.48
C SER A 3 -53.57 -59.58 -0.18
N PRO A 4 -52.44 -59.51 -0.90
CA PRO A 4 -51.18 -60.00 -0.38
C PRO A 4 -50.35 -58.83 0.13
N SER A 5 -49.93 -59.01 1.39
CA SER A 5 -48.90 -58.31 2.14
C SER A 5 -47.75 -57.76 1.28
N SER A 6 -47.55 -56.44 1.34
CA SER A 6 -46.35 -55.80 0.78
C SER A 6 -45.38 -55.50 1.92
N GLY A 7 -44.27 -56.24 1.94
CA GLY A 7 -43.22 -56.11 2.94
C GLY A 7 -42.59 -54.72 2.95
N GLY A 8 -42.60 -54.09 4.12
CA GLY A 8 -41.98 -52.78 4.35
C GLY A 8 -40.46 -52.86 4.17
N ARG A 9 -39.97 -52.42 3.01
CA ARG A 9 -38.53 -52.24 2.78
C ARG A 9 -38.07 -50.96 3.49
N ARG A 10 -37.61 -51.09 4.72
CA ARG A 10 -36.84 -50.05 5.43
C ARG A 10 -35.63 -49.67 4.59
N LYS A 11 -35.62 -48.48 3.98
CA LYS A 11 -34.39 -47.88 3.44
C LYS A 11 -33.59 -47.30 4.62
N LYS A 12 -32.45 -47.93 4.92
CA LYS A 12 -31.43 -47.46 5.86
C LYS A 12 -30.98 -46.05 5.41
N PRO A 13 -30.92 -45.03 6.28
CA PRO A 13 -30.28 -43.77 5.89
C PRO A 13 -28.79 -44.05 5.66
N ALA A 14 -28.29 -43.62 4.50
CA ALA A 14 -26.86 -43.60 4.21
C ALA A 14 -26.21 -42.71 5.29
N ALA A 15 -25.28 -43.29 6.04
CA ALA A 15 -24.47 -42.54 6.98
C ALA A 15 -23.83 -41.37 6.22
N ALA A 16 -24.17 -40.15 6.62
CA ALA A 16 -23.51 -38.95 6.11
C ALA A 16 -22.01 -39.12 6.37
N LEU A 17 -21.23 -39.08 5.29
CA LEU A 17 -19.78 -39.01 5.38
C LEU A 17 -19.43 -37.82 6.30
N PRO A 18 -18.49 -37.97 7.25
CA PRO A 18 -18.04 -36.85 8.05
C PRO A 18 -17.51 -35.74 7.11
N PRO A 19 -17.73 -34.46 7.44
CA PRO A 19 -17.24 -33.36 6.61
C PRO A 19 -15.73 -33.54 6.39
N PRO A 20 -15.22 -33.27 5.18
CA PRO A 20 -13.78 -33.35 4.93
C PRO A 20 -13.07 -32.46 5.94
N ALA A 21 -12.07 -33.02 6.63
CA ALA A 21 -11.22 -32.26 7.53
C ALA A 21 -10.72 -31.01 6.80
N PRO A 22 -10.63 -29.83 7.47
CA PRO A 22 -10.18 -28.63 6.80
C PRO A 22 -8.81 -28.91 6.20
N ALA A 23 -8.73 -28.81 4.87
CA ALA A 23 -7.46 -28.76 4.17
C ALA A 23 -6.62 -27.74 4.92
N SER A 24 -5.41 -28.13 5.32
CA SER A 24 -4.43 -27.24 5.93
C SER A 24 -4.19 -26.10 4.95
N SER A 25 -5.00 -25.04 5.05
CA SER A 25 -4.69 -23.77 4.46
C SER A 25 -3.38 -23.40 5.13
N MET A 26 -2.33 -23.17 4.33
CA MET A 26 -1.23 -22.36 4.81
C MET A 26 -1.88 -21.17 5.51
N ALA A 27 -1.72 -21.06 6.84
CA ALA A 27 -2.29 -19.94 7.55
C ALA A 27 -1.76 -18.69 6.86
N GLU A 28 -2.61 -18.02 6.07
CA GLU A 28 -2.21 -16.86 5.29
C GLU A 28 -1.64 -15.88 6.29
N ARG A 29 -0.35 -15.59 6.16
CA ARG A 29 0.33 -14.78 7.16
C ARG A 29 -0.31 -13.41 7.12
N ASP A 30 -0.93 -13.00 8.22
CA ASP A 30 -1.63 -11.72 8.30
C ASP A 30 -0.61 -10.57 8.39
N TRP A 31 -0.12 -10.13 7.23
CA TRP A 31 0.83 -9.02 7.10
C TRP A 31 0.26 -7.68 7.61
N ALA A 32 -1.06 -7.58 7.85
CA ALA A 32 -1.66 -6.38 8.44
C ALA A 32 -1.45 -6.30 9.97
N THR A 33 -1.09 -7.40 10.62
CA THR A 33 -0.83 -7.47 12.08
C THR A 33 0.59 -7.14 12.47
N LEU A 34 1.47 -6.91 11.49
CA LEU A 34 2.87 -6.55 11.77
C LEU A 34 2.95 -5.25 12.59
N PRO A 35 3.83 -5.20 13.60
CA PRO A 35 4.21 -3.95 14.26
C PRO A 35 4.63 -2.86 13.27
N GLY A 36 4.30 -1.61 13.60
CA GLY A 36 4.50 -0.46 12.70
C GLY A 36 5.98 -0.21 12.35
N ASP A 37 6.90 -0.49 13.27
CA ASP A 37 8.35 -0.42 13.07
C ASP A 37 8.85 -1.45 12.05
N ILE A 38 8.28 -2.67 12.05
CA ILE A 38 8.58 -3.69 11.03
C ILE A 38 8.04 -3.25 9.67
N LEU A 39 6.80 -2.75 9.61
CA LEU A 39 6.24 -2.20 8.37
C LEU A 39 7.07 -1.03 7.83
N PHE A 40 7.52 -0.15 8.71
CA PHE A 40 8.40 0.96 8.37
C PHE A 40 9.73 0.46 7.81
N ALA A 41 10.36 -0.54 8.43
CA ALA A 41 11.60 -1.15 7.94
C ALA A 41 11.42 -1.84 6.57
N ILE A 42 10.27 -2.48 6.33
CA ILE A 42 9.92 -3.03 5.01
C ILE A 42 9.81 -1.89 3.99
N PHE A 43 9.11 -0.81 4.33
CA PHE A 43 8.96 0.34 3.44
C PHE A 43 10.27 1.07 3.15
N LEU A 44 11.19 1.13 4.11
CA LEU A 44 12.54 1.65 3.86
C LEU A 44 13.31 0.80 2.84
N LYS A 45 13.11 -0.52 2.85
CA LYS A 45 13.74 -1.43 1.88
C LYS A 45 13.07 -1.38 0.50
N LEU A 46 11.76 -1.22 0.47
CA LEU A 46 11.01 -1.02 -0.77
C LEU A 46 11.40 0.31 -1.42
N GLY A 47 11.43 1.39 -0.63
CA GLY A 47 11.61 2.73 -1.14
C GLY A 47 10.34 3.33 -1.73
N PRO A 48 10.32 4.65 -1.97
CA PRO A 48 9.09 5.36 -2.36
C PRO A 48 8.54 4.96 -3.73
N ARG A 49 9.37 4.49 -4.68
CA ARG A 49 8.91 4.04 -6.01
C ARG A 49 7.95 2.86 -5.90
N GLU A 50 8.36 1.81 -5.20
CA GLU A 50 7.58 0.60 -4.98
C GLU A 50 6.35 0.88 -4.13
N ILE A 51 6.46 1.79 -3.15
CA ILE A 51 5.31 2.30 -2.40
C ILE A 51 4.27 2.94 -3.33
N MET A 52 4.72 3.79 -4.25
CA MET A 52 3.85 4.46 -5.24
C MET A 52 3.24 3.49 -6.25
N GLU A 53 3.95 2.41 -6.59
CA GLU A 53 3.45 1.36 -7.49
C GLU A 53 2.33 0.51 -6.87
N GLY A 54 2.15 0.58 -5.56
CA GLY A 54 0.92 0.12 -4.92
C GLY A 54 1.09 -0.63 -3.60
N SER A 55 2.28 -0.72 -3.03
CA SER A 55 2.46 -1.35 -1.71
C SER A 55 1.64 -0.64 -0.62
N ASP A 56 1.37 0.67 -0.76
CA ASP A 56 0.48 1.40 0.15
C ASP A 56 -1.01 1.04 0.02
N ARG A 57 -1.39 0.23 -0.98
CA ARG A 57 -2.77 -0.19 -1.25
C ARG A 57 -3.09 -1.61 -0.77
N ALA A 58 -2.10 -2.33 -0.23
CA ALA A 58 -2.28 -3.70 0.23
C ALA A 58 -3.32 -3.80 1.37
N CYS A 59 -3.20 -2.94 2.40
CA CYS A 59 -4.19 -2.84 3.48
C CYS A 59 -4.11 -1.48 4.19
N SER A 60 -5.05 -1.22 5.10
CA SER A 60 -5.13 0.03 5.86
C SER A 60 -3.93 0.29 6.77
N ALA A 61 -3.35 -0.75 7.39
CA ALA A 61 -2.17 -0.65 8.23
C ALA A 61 -0.94 -0.18 7.42
N TRP A 62 -0.72 -0.78 6.25
CA TRP A 62 0.35 -0.42 5.33
C TRP A 62 0.18 1.00 4.78
N ARG A 63 -1.06 1.37 4.43
CA ARG A 63 -1.39 2.74 4.03
C ARG A 63 -1.04 3.76 5.11
N ARG A 64 -1.34 3.46 6.38
CA ARG A 64 -1.10 4.38 7.49
C ARG A 64 0.39 4.70 7.65
N VAL A 65 1.24 3.68 7.63
CA VAL A 65 2.70 3.86 7.76
C VAL A 65 3.27 4.58 6.54
N SER A 66 2.93 4.12 5.34
CA SER A 66 3.45 4.73 4.10
C SER A 66 3.05 6.19 3.89
N VAL A 67 1.84 6.59 4.31
CA VAL A 67 1.38 7.99 4.21
C VAL A 67 1.84 8.84 5.40
N GLY A 68 1.88 8.24 6.59
CA GLY A 68 2.11 8.96 7.86
C GLY A 68 3.57 9.20 8.21
N GLU A 69 4.52 8.55 7.53
CA GLU A 69 5.94 8.63 7.86
C GLU A 69 6.75 9.42 6.81
N PRO A 70 7.06 10.71 7.05
CA PRO A 70 7.82 11.54 6.10
C PRO A 70 9.21 11.00 5.77
N LYS A 71 9.81 10.25 6.71
CA LYS A 71 11.15 9.66 6.56
C LYS A 71 11.24 8.69 5.38
N LEU A 72 10.11 8.05 4.99
CA LEU A 72 10.05 7.17 3.82
C LEU A 72 10.19 7.92 2.49
N TRP A 73 10.01 9.25 2.52
CA TRP A 73 9.90 10.10 1.33
C TRP A 73 11.05 11.12 1.24
N ARG A 74 12.12 10.97 2.03
CA ARG A 74 13.30 11.86 1.95
C ARG A 74 13.99 11.77 0.59
N CYS A 75 14.00 10.59 -0.03
CA CYS A 75 14.60 10.36 -1.35
C CYS A 75 13.54 9.82 -2.31
N VAL A 76 12.95 10.68 -3.14
CA VAL A 76 11.94 10.29 -4.11
C VAL A 76 12.60 10.00 -5.46
N ASP A 77 12.64 8.73 -5.86
CA ASP A 77 13.02 8.33 -7.21
C ASP A 77 11.78 7.83 -7.97
N MET A 78 11.43 8.50 -9.07
CA MET A 78 10.31 8.12 -9.93
C MET A 78 10.77 7.31 -11.15
N GLY A 79 12.07 7.07 -11.30
CA GLY A 79 12.65 6.40 -12.45
C GLY A 79 12.59 7.22 -13.74
N THR A 80 12.77 6.55 -14.87
CA THR A 80 12.96 7.22 -16.16
C THR A 80 11.65 7.76 -16.76
N VAL A 81 11.77 8.83 -17.56
CA VAL A 81 10.65 9.44 -18.30
C VAL A 81 9.87 8.41 -19.13
N ARG A 82 10.54 7.39 -19.69
CA ARG A 82 9.89 6.29 -20.44
C ARG A 82 8.90 5.47 -19.62
N GLN A 83 9.13 5.31 -18.31
CA GLN A 83 8.17 4.63 -17.42
C GLN A 83 6.90 5.46 -17.19
N TRP A 84 6.97 6.76 -17.50
CA TRP A 84 5.93 7.73 -17.19
C TRP A 84 5.46 8.55 -18.39
N SER A 85 5.86 8.16 -19.59
CA SER A 85 5.49 8.83 -20.83
C SER A 85 4.13 8.38 -21.37
N SER A 86 3.43 7.45 -20.71
CA SER A 86 2.08 7.03 -21.13
C SER A 86 1.01 7.97 -20.58
N THR A 87 0.01 8.30 -21.41
CA THR A 87 -1.17 9.09 -21.05
C THR A 87 -1.93 8.55 -19.82
N THR A 88 -1.70 7.27 -19.49
CA THR A 88 -2.34 6.51 -18.40
C THR A 88 -1.79 6.79 -17.00
N LYS A 89 -0.61 7.41 -16.84
CA LYS A 89 -0.09 7.76 -15.51
C LYS A 89 0.32 9.24 -15.49
N PRO A 90 -0.44 10.15 -14.87
CA PRO A 90 0.00 11.55 -14.74
C PRO A 90 1.11 11.69 -13.68
N TRP A 91 2.39 11.78 -14.07
CA TRP A 91 3.51 11.80 -13.10
C TRP A 91 3.43 12.98 -12.16
N ARG A 92 3.02 14.14 -12.65
CA ARG A 92 2.97 15.38 -11.86
C ARG A 92 2.18 15.20 -10.58
N ALA A 93 1.00 14.58 -10.67
CA ALA A 93 0.17 14.35 -9.49
C ALA A 93 0.86 13.41 -8.49
N ILE A 94 1.49 12.35 -8.99
CA ILE A 94 2.15 11.35 -8.14
C ILE A 94 3.43 11.91 -7.53
N ALA A 95 4.22 12.66 -8.29
CA ALA A 95 5.40 13.39 -7.83
C ALA A 95 5.05 14.39 -6.71
N ARG A 96 3.99 15.19 -6.91
CA ARG A 96 3.50 16.15 -5.90
C ARG A 96 3.02 15.44 -4.64
N VAL A 97 2.35 14.28 -4.76
CA VAL A 97 1.96 13.48 -3.59
C VAL A 97 3.19 12.96 -2.85
N ALA A 98 4.19 12.42 -3.55
CA ALA A 98 5.41 11.90 -2.95
C ALA A 98 6.19 12.99 -2.19
N VAL A 99 6.44 14.13 -2.84
CA VAL A 99 7.08 15.31 -2.22
C VAL A 99 6.19 15.88 -1.09
N GLY A 100 4.87 15.81 -1.25
CA GLY A 100 3.89 16.15 -0.24
C GLY A 100 4.08 15.34 1.05
N ARG A 101 4.17 14.02 0.91
CA ARG A 101 4.36 13.06 2.02
C ARG A 101 5.69 13.26 2.73
N ALA A 102 6.73 13.72 2.02
CA ALA A 102 8.00 14.10 2.64
C ALA A 102 7.89 15.26 3.64
N ALA A 103 6.78 16.00 3.67
CA ALA A 103 6.51 17.07 4.64
C ALA A 103 7.66 18.10 4.74
N GLY A 104 8.34 18.35 3.62
CA GLY A 104 9.49 19.25 3.56
C GLY A 104 10.82 18.67 4.03
N GLN A 105 10.90 17.36 4.20
CA GLN A 105 12.14 16.62 4.46
C GLN A 105 12.65 15.95 3.18
N CYS A 106 12.10 16.29 2.00
CA CYS A 106 12.63 15.81 0.74
C CYS A 106 14.06 16.36 0.58
N GLU A 107 15.01 15.46 0.36
CA GLU A 107 16.43 15.74 0.18
C GLU A 107 16.88 15.48 -1.25
N HIS A 108 16.25 14.49 -1.89
CA HIS A 108 16.56 14.09 -3.24
C HIS A 108 15.28 13.81 -4.00
N PHE A 109 15.20 14.35 -5.22
CA PHE A 109 14.17 14.03 -6.19
C PHE A 109 14.84 13.65 -7.51
N SER A 110 14.50 12.48 -8.04
CA SER A 110 14.87 11.99 -9.36
C SER A 110 13.61 11.60 -10.12
N GLY A 111 13.48 12.02 -11.37
CA GLY A 111 12.31 11.72 -12.19
C GLY A 111 12.10 12.74 -13.30
N PRO A 112 10.96 12.64 -14.01
CA PRO A 112 10.54 13.68 -14.93
C PRO A 112 10.36 15.01 -14.19
N TRP A 113 10.70 16.11 -14.86
CA TRP A 113 10.48 17.46 -14.37
C TRP A 113 10.14 18.38 -15.54
N ASP A 114 9.42 19.46 -15.24
CA ASP A 114 9.12 20.58 -16.12
C ASP A 114 9.11 21.87 -15.29
N ASP A 115 8.96 23.02 -15.95
CA ASP A 115 9.04 24.32 -15.27
C ASP A 115 7.99 24.45 -14.14
N ASP A 116 6.76 24.00 -14.37
CA ASP A 116 5.69 24.00 -13.37
C ASP A 116 6.04 23.16 -12.13
N PHE A 117 6.65 21.99 -12.33
CA PHE A 117 7.06 21.13 -11.23
C PHE A 117 8.30 21.66 -10.50
N LEU A 118 9.25 22.26 -11.22
CA LEU A 118 10.39 22.93 -10.60
C LEU A 118 9.95 24.10 -9.72
N LEU A 119 9.00 24.92 -10.18
CA LEU A 119 8.39 25.98 -9.37
C LEU A 119 7.69 25.43 -8.13
N TYR A 120 6.96 24.32 -8.27
CA TYR A 120 6.34 23.63 -7.14
C TYR A 120 7.38 23.17 -6.10
N LEU A 121 8.48 22.55 -6.55
CA LEU A 121 9.57 22.13 -5.66
C LEU A 121 10.17 23.34 -4.94
N ALA A 122 10.52 24.41 -5.67
CA ALA A 122 11.10 25.61 -5.10
C ALA A 122 10.22 26.22 -4.00
N ALA A 123 8.91 26.35 -4.25
CA ALA A 123 7.97 26.87 -3.25
C ALA A 123 7.92 26.01 -1.97
N ARG A 124 8.04 24.68 -2.11
CA ARG A 124 8.07 23.75 -0.98
C ARG A 124 9.39 23.86 -0.20
N TYR A 125 10.54 23.89 -0.89
CA TYR A 125 11.86 24.07 -0.27
C TYR A 125 12.00 25.40 0.47
N VAL A 126 11.50 26.50 -0.12
CA VAL A 126 11.58 27.84 0.48
C VAL A 126 10.66 27.98 1.70
N SER A 127 9.46 27.38 1.69
CA SER A 127 8.55 27.40 2.84
C SER A 127 9.12 26.73 4.10
N ILE A 128 9.99 25.73 3.93
CA ILE A 128 10.65 25.04 5.06
C ILE A 128 11.70 25.93 5.72
N ARG A 129 12.43 26.74 4.93
CA ARG A 129 13.34 27.74 5.48
C ARG A 129 12.59 28.87 6.17
N ALA A 130 11.51 29.38 5.58
CA ALA A 130 10.72 30.45 6.22
C ALA A 130 10.14 30.02 7.58
N SER A 131 9.65 28.78 7.69
CA SER A 131 9.08 28.25 8.94
C SER A 131 10.12 27.92 10.03
N SER A 132 11.34 27.55 9.65
CA SER A 132 12.46 27.37 10.59
C SER A 132 13.02 28.71 11.11
N PHE A 133 12.88 29.80 10.36
CA PHE A 133 13.19 31.14 10.85
C PHE A 133 12.13 31.68 11.83
N THR A 134 10.85 31.33 11.67
CA THR A 134 9.79 31.82 12.58
C THR A 134 9.75 31.14 13.95
N HIS A 135 10.33 29.94 14.10
CA HIS A 135 10.41 29.25 15.40
C HIS A 135 11.68 29.62 16.21
N SER A 136 12.47 30.59 15.72
CA SER A 136 13.69 31.07 16.35
C SER A 136 13.61 32.58 16.57
N LEU A 137 12.66 33.02 17.38
CA LEU A 137 12.65 34.35 18.00
C LEU A 137 12.45 34.16 19.51
N PRO A 138 13.42 34.58 20.36
CA PRO A 138 13.24 34.65 21.81
C PRO A 138 12.30 35.80 22.22
#